data_AF-A0A6P0T126-F1
#
_entry.id   AF-A0A6P0T126-F1
#
_cell.length_a   1.000
_cell.length_b   1.000
_cell.length_c   1.000
_cell.angle_alpha   90.00
_cell.angle_beta   90.00
_cell.angle_gamma   90.00
#
_symmetry.space_group_name_H-M   'P 1'
#
loop_
_entity.id
_entity.type
_entity.pdbx_description
1 polymer ?
#
loop_
_entity_poly.entity_id
_entity_poly.type
_entity_poly.pdbx_seq_one_letter_code
_entity_poly.pdbx_strand_id
1 'polypeptide(L)'
;DVIIFHTLTKDELRKIVGIQLKRIEQLLAEQKITLEMSEQAQDYLTEAGYDPVYGARPLKRAIQRELENPIATKILENMFIEGDTIFIDCGDQGLTFSNKVPSKPVTASESVVPAVS
;
A
#
# COMPACT_ATOMS: atom_id res chain seq x y z
N ASP A 1 13.52 -36.40 -7.88
CA ASP A 1 13.93 -35.45 -6.83
C ASP A 1 12.73 -34.91 -6.07
N VAL A 2 12.76 -35.04 -4.74
CA VAL A 2 11.72 -34.48 -3.86
C VAL A 2 12.16 -33.08 -3.46
N ILE A 3 11.42 -32.06 -3.90
CA ILE A 3 11.65 -30.67 -3.45
C ILE A 3 11.03 -30.55 -2.05
N ILE A 4 11.89 -30.56 -1.03
CA ILE A 4 11.48 -30.34 0.36
C ILE A 4 11.41 -28.83 0.58
N PHE A 5 10.19 -28.28 0.65
CA PHE A 5 9.98 -26.90 1.05
C PHE A 5 9.99 -26.81 2.58
N HIS A 6 10.90 -26.01 3.11
CA HIS A 6 10.89 -25.63 4.52
C HIS A 6 9.80 -24.58 4.74
N THR A 7 9.15 -24.59 5.90
CA THR A 7 8.22 -23.53 6.28
C THR A 7 8.99 -22.21 6.34
N LEU A 8 8.48 -21.18 5.65
CA LEU A 8 9.10 -19.86 5.65
C LEU A 8 9.10 -19.29 7.07
N THR A 9 10.26 -18.78 7.48
CA THR A 9 10.40 -18.04 8.75
C THR A 9 9.77 -16.65 8.64
N LYS A 10 9.40 -16.05 9.79
CA LYS A 10 8.86 -14.67 9.84
C LYS A 10 9.79 -13.66 9.15
N ASP A 11 11.10 -13.81 9.30
CA ASP A 11 12.08 -12.92 8.67
C ASP A 11 12.08 -13.02 7.13
N GLU A 12 11.92 -14.24 6.60
CA GLU A 12 11.83 -14.45 5.15
C GLU A 12 10.52 -13.87 4.60
N LEU A 13 9.42 -14.03 5.33
CA LEU A 13 8.14 -13.42 4.97
C LEU A 13 8.24 -11.90 4.94
N ARG A 14 8.85 -11.29 5.96
CA ARG A 14 9.08 -9.84 6.02
C ARG A 14 9.91 -9.34 4.84
N LYS A 15 10.94 -10.10 4.41
CA LYS A 15 11.70 -9.79 3.18
C LYS A 15 10.83 -9.85 1.93
N ILE A 16 9.97 -10.86 1.80
CA ILE A 16 9.06 -10.98 0.66
C ILE A 16 8.05 -9.81 0.64
N VAL A 17 7.49 -9.45 1.79
CA VAL A 17 6.63 -8.26 1.93
C VAL A 17 7.38 -7.01 1.48
N GLY A 18 8.62 -6.82 1.95
CA GLY A 18 9.47 -5.69 1.55
C GLY A 18 9.72 -5.61 0.04
N ILE A 19 9.91 -6.74 -0.65
CA ILE A 19 10.07 -6.77 -2.11
C ILE A 19 8.78 -6.32 -2.82
N GLN A 20 7.61 -6.76 -2.34
CA GLN A 20 6.34 -6.34 -2.92
C GLN A 20 6.05 -4.86 -2.66
N LEU A 21 6.36 -4.37 -1.46
CA LEU A 21 6.21 -2.96 -1.11
C LEU A 21 7.06 -2.07 -1.99
N LYS A 22 8.33 -2.43 -2.22
CA LYS A 22 9.21 -1.68 -3.14
C LYS A 22 8.63 -1.53 -4.54
N ARG A 23 7.91 -2.53 -5.03
CA ARG A 23 7.23 -2.45 -6.34
C ARG A 23 6.09 -1.43 -6.30
N ILE A 24 5.31 -1.40 -5.22
CA ILE A 24 4.21 -0.44 -5.03
C ILE A 24 4.78 0.97 -4.87
N GLU A 25 5.84 1.13 -4.08
CA GLU A 25 6.58 2.40 -3.93
C GLU A 25 7.06 2.94 -5.28
N GLN A 26 7.61 2.08 -6.14
CA GLN A 26 8.03 2.49 -7.49
C GLN A 26 6.87 2.99 -8.34
N LEU A 27 5.72 2.30 -8.33
CA LEU A 27 4.52 2.72 -9.06
C LEU A 27 3.97 4.06 -8.54
N LEU A 28 4.02 4.28 -7.22
CA LEU A 28 3.60 5.55 -6.61
C LEU A 28 4.59 6.67 -6.90
N ALA A 29 5.89 6.37 -6.94
CA ALA A 29 6.93 7.34 -7.27
C ALA A 29 6.81 7.87 -8.70
N GLU A 30 6.32 7.06 -9.65
CA GLU A 30 5.98 7.51 -11.02
C GLU A 30 4.89 8.60 -11.02
N GLN A 31 4.00 8.59 -10.01
CA GLN A 31 2.95 9.60 -9.77
C GLN A 31 3.39 10.69 -8.76
N LYS A 32 4.69 10.74 -8.42
CA LYS A 32 5.29 11.54 -7.33
C LYS A 32 4.55 11.44 -5.98
N ILE A 33 3.97 10.28 -5.70
CA ILE A 33 3.38 9.97 -4.40
C ILE A 33 4.41 9.17 -3.60
N THR A 34 4.58 9.52 -2.33
CA THR A 34 5.44 8.80 -1.40
C THR A 34 4.61 7.83 -0.57
N LEU A 35 5.16 6.66 -0.25
CA LEU A 35 4.54 5.69 0.63
C LEU A 35 5.41 5.51 1.88
N GLU A 36 4.79 5.68 3.04
CA GLU A 36 5.35 5.35 4.35
C GLU A 36 4.45 4.33 5.03
N MET A 37 5.03 3.38 5.74
CA MET A 37 4.27 2.34 6.44
C MET A 37 4.83 2.13 7.84
N SER A 38 3.94 1.93 8.82
CA SER A 38 4.33 1.59 10.18
C SER A 38 4.82 0.14 10.29
N GLU A 39 5.62 -0.15 11.31
CA GLU A 39 6.04 -1.53 11.60
C GLU A 39 4.83 -2.44 11.88
N GLN A 40 3.78 -1.89 12.53
CA GLN A 40 2.56 -2.65 12.83
C GLN A 40 1.81 -3.05 11.57
N ALA A 41 1.70 -2.17 10.58
CA ALA A 41 1.11 -2.51 9.29
C ALA A 41 1.94 -3.57 8.54
N GLN A 42 3.27 -3.53 8.65
CA GLN A 42 4.14 -4.54 8.06
C GLN A 42 3.94 -5.93 8.70
N ASP A 43 3.80 -5.96 10.02
CA ASP A 43 3.55 -7.18 10.77
C ASP A 43 2.15 -7.74 10.46
N TYR A 44 1.13 -6.87 10.36
CA TYR A 44 -0.21 -7.25 9.93
C TYR A 44 -0.20 -7.91 8.54
N LEU A 45 0.48 -7.31 7.56
CA LEU A 45 0.59 -7.89 6.21
C LEU A 45 1.31 -9.24 6.21
N THR A 46 2.32 -9.37 7.06
CA THR A 46 3.07 -10.61 7.23
C THR A 46 2.19 -11.72 7.80
N GLU A 47 1.34 -11.39 8.77
CA GLU A 47 0.41 -12.33 9.41
C GLU A 47 -0.77 -12.68 8.49
N ALA A 48 -1.41 -11.69 7.87
CA ALA A 48 -2.54 -11.87 6.95
C ALA A 48 -2.17 -12.69 5.69
N GLY A 49 -0.91 -12.62 5.27
CA GLY A 49 -0.41 -13.33 4.10
C GLY A 49 0.32 -14.64 4.38
N TYR A 50 0.49 -15.00 5.66
CA TYR A 50 1.10 -16.26 6.06
C TYR A 50 0.02 -17.32 6.30
N ASP A 51 0.10 -18.41 5.55
CA ASP A 51 -0.70 -19.59 5.80
C ASP A 51 0.21 -20.77 6.11
N PRO A 52 0.03 -21.47 7.25
CA PRO A 52 0.88 -22.60 7.64
C PRO A 52 0.82 -23.79 6.68
N VAL A 53 -0.26 -23.92 5.91
CA VAL A 53 -0.48 -24.97 4.91
C VAL A 53 0.03 -24.54 3.53
N TYR A 54 -0.16 -23.27 3.15
CA TYR A 54 0.17 -22.76 1.80
C TYR A 54 1.45 -21.90 1.73
N GLY A 55 2.11 -21.65 2.86
CA GLY A 55 3.30 -20.80 2.96
C GLY A 55 3.00 -19.34 2.59
N ALA A 56 3.94 -18.66 1.94
CA ALA A 56 3.77 -17.26 1.47
C ALA A 56 2.95 -17.14 0.17
N ARG A 57 2.38 -18.21 -0.37
CA ARG A 57 1.59 -18.13 -1.60
C ARG A 57 0.39 -17.17 -1.48
N PRO A 58 -0.34 -17.11 -0.35
CA PRO A 58 -1.41 -16.15 -0.14
C PRO A 58 -0.89 -14.72 0.05
N LEU A 59 0.36 -14.53 0.49
CA LEU A 59 0.96 -13.22 0.81
C LEU A 59 0.84 -12.21 -0.32
N LYS A 60 1.16 -12.62 -1.55
CA LYS A 60 1.02 -11.73 -2.71
C LYS A 60 -0.43 -11.26 -2.90
N ARG A 61 -1.40 -12.17 -2.72
CA ARG A 61 -2.82 -11.83 -2.85
C ARG A 61 -3.32 -10.96 -1.71
N ALA A 62 -2.85 -11.20 -0.48
CA ALA A 62 -3.16 -10.38 0.68
C ALA A 62 -2.67 -8.95 0.46
N ILE A 63 -1.41 -8.75 0.08
CA ILE A 63 -0.86 -7.42 -0.23
C ILE A 63 -1.66 -6.74 -1.36
N GLN A 64 -2.00 -7.48 -2.42
CA GLN A 64 -2.81 -6.91 -3.50
C GLN A 64 -4.19 -6.44 -3.02
N ARG A 65 -4.89 -7.26 -2.23
CA ARG A 65 -6.24 -6.95 -1.77
C ARG A 65 -6.28 -5.88 -0.68
N GLU A 66 -5.38 -5.96 0.28
CA GLU A 66 -5.38 -5.14 1.48
C GLU A 66 -4.63 -3.83 1.27
N LEU A 67 -3.71 -3.76 0.29
CA LEU A 67 -2.85 -2.60 0.08
C LEU A 67 -2.93 -2.01 -1.33
N GLU A 68 -2.62 -2.80 -2.37
CA GLU A 68 -2.54 -2.29 -3.75
C GLU A 68 -3.90 -1.78 -4.26
N ASN A 69 -4.96 -2.59 -4.08
CA ASN A 69 -6.30 -2.23 -4.54
C ASN A 69 -6.86 -0.99 -3.83
N PRO A 70 -6.83 -0.86 -2.48
CA PRO A 70 -7.31 0.33 -1.79
C PRO A 70 -6.56 1.60 -2.19
N ILE A 71 -5.23 1.52 -2.37
CA ILE A 71 -4.43 2.67 -2.83
C ILE A 71 -4.86 3.08 -4.23
N ALA A 72 -5.00 2.12 -5.16
CA ALA A 72 -5.44 2.40 -6.52
C ALA A 72 -6.82 3.08 -6.54
N THR A 73 -7.78 2.57 -5.76
CA THR A 73 -9.11 3.17 -5.63
C THR A 73 -9.02 4.61 -5.08
N LYS A 74 -8.25 4.84 -4.01
CA LYS A 74 -8.11 6.16 -3.41
C LYS A 74 -7.44 7.19 -4.33
N ILE A 75 -6.49 6.76 -5.16
CA ILE A 75 -5.89 7.61 -6.20
C ILE A 75 -6.93 7.98 -7.27
N LEU A 76 -7.74 7.01 -7.71
CA LEU A 76 -8.83 7.26 -8.67
C LEU A 76 -9.91 8.20 -8.09
N GLU A 77 -10.10 8.19 -6.78
CA GLU A 77 -11.00 9.09 -6.04
C GLU A 77 -10.37 10.47 -5.76
N ASN A 78 -9.17 10.75 -6.28
CA ASN A 78 -8.41 11.98 -6.00
C ASN A 78 -8.12 12.21 -4.50
N MET A 79 -8.11 11.17 -3.65
CA MET A 79 -7.76 11.28 -2.24
C MET A 79 -6.26 11.48 -1.99
N PHE A 80 -5.43 10.95 -2.89
CA PHE A 80 -3.98 11.12 -2.89
C PHE A 80 -3.55 11.65 -4.24
N ILE A 81 -2.85 12.78 -4.22
CA ILE A 81 -2.40 13.51 -5.39
C ILE A 81 -0.89 13.66 -5.40
N GLU A 82 -0.37 14.17 -6.52
CA GLU A 82 1.05 14.38 -6.74
C GLU A 82 1.68 15.20 -5.60
N GLY A 83 2.74 14.68 -4.97
CA GLY A 83 3.41 15.29 -3.83
C GLY A 83 2.94 14.80 -2.46
N ASP A 84 1.84 14.04 -2.38
CA ASP A 84 1.37 13.49 -1.10
C ASP A 84 2.25 12.36 -0.57
N THR A 85 2.18 12.17 0.75
CA THR A 85 2.75 10.99 1.41
C THR A 85 1.63 10.16 2.01
N ILE A 86 1.42 8.97 1.45
CA ILE A 86 0.48 7.98 1.98
C ILE A 86 1.14 7.31 3.17
N PHE A 87 0.61 7.52 4.36
CA PHE A 87 0.98 6.82 5.58
C PHE A 87 0.02 5.64 5.82
N ILE A 88 0.57 4.44 5.87
CA ILE A 88 -0.16 3.20 6.09
C ILE A 88 0.08 2.74 7.53
N ASP A 89 -1.01 2.51 8.26
CA ASP A 89 -0.97 2.02 9.63
C ASP A 89 -1.95 0.87 9.87
N CYS A 90 -1.77 0.13 10.97
CA CYS A 90 -2.70 -0.92 11.36
C CYS A 90 -3.83 -0.33 12.22
N GLY A 91 -5.08 -0.49 11.78
CA GLY A 91 -6.28 -0.16 12.57
C GLY A 91 -6.98 -1.40 13.09
N ASP A 92 -8.14 -1.20 13.72
CA ASP A 92 -8.90 -2.28 14.38
C ASP A 92 -9.46 -3.34 13.42
N GLN A 93 -9.68 -2.98 12.15
CA GLN A 93 -10.28 -3.85 11.13
C GLN A 93 -9.37 -4.13 9.93
N GLY A 94 -8.11 -3.70 9.98
CA GLY A 94 -7.15 -3.88 8.89
C GLY A 94 -6.29 -2.65 8.65
N LEU A 95 -5.77 -2.49 7.43
CA LEU A 95 -4.91 -1.37 7.08
C LEU A 95 -5.69 -0.06 6.93
N THR A 96 -5.13 1.00 7.49
CA THR A 96 -5.63 2.37 7.40
C THR A 96 -4.68 3.21 6.56
N PHE A 97 -5.23 4.13 5.77
CA PHE A 97 -4.48 4.96 4.84
C PHE A 97 -4.75 6.43 5.18
N SER A 98 -3.69 7.14 5.56
CA SER A 98 -3.73 8.54 5.96
C SER A 98 -2.82 9.37 5.06
N ASN A 99 -3.19 10.61 4.75
CA ASN A 99 -2.29 11.52 4.07
C ASN A 99 -1.43 12.24 5.12
N LYS A 100 -0.14 11.95 5.12
CA LYS A 100 0.87 12.74 5.82
C LYS A 100 1.18 13.94 4.93
N VAL A 101 0.33 14.96 5.01
CA VAL A 101 0.47 16.16 4.17
C VAL A 101 1.89 16.71 4.32
N PRO A 102 2.71 16.77 3.25
CA PRO A 102 3.81 17.70 3.26
C PRO A 102 3.18 19.07 3.13
N SER A 103 3.28 19.85 4.19
CA SER A 103 2.80 21.22 4.28
C SER A 103 3.29 22.07 3.10
N LYS A 104 2.48 22.17 2.04
CA LYS A 104 2.31 23.39 1.26
C LYS A 104 1.02 23.35 0.43
N PRO A 105 0.19 24.40 0.50
CA PRO A 105 -1.04 24.49 -0.28
C PRO A 105 -0.69 24.73 -1.74
N VAL A 106 -1.21 23.90 -2.65
CA VAL A 106 -1.33 24.29 -4.06
C VAL A 106 -2.68 24.97 -4.21
N THR A 107 -2.63 26.29 -4.04
CA THR A 107 -3.66 27.21 -4.50
C THR A 107 -3.72 27.19 -6.03
N ALA A 108 -4.94 27.38 -6.55
CA ALA A 108 -5.33 27.69 -7.93
C ALA A 108 -5.52 26.46 -8.85
N SER A 109 -6.64 26.28 -9.56
CA SER A 109 -7.58 27.29 -10.04
C SER A 109 -8.98 26.69 -10.18
N GLU A 110 -9.92 27.40 -9.59
CA GLU A 110 -11.30 27.53 -10.01
C GLU A 110 -11.39 27.64 -11.55
N SER A 111 -11.99 26.64 -12.20
CA SER A 111 -12.48 26.77 -13.57
C SER A 111 -13.99 26.73 -13.50
N VAL A 112 -14.56 27.92 -13.24
CA VAL A 112 -15.96 28.23 -13.49
C VAL A 112 -16.20 27.97 -14.98
N VAL A 113 -16.99 26.93 -15.27
CA VAL A 113 -17.74 26.90 -16.51
C VAL A 113 -18.98 27.78 -16.27
N PRO A 114 -19.12 28.95 -16.91
CA PRO A 114 -20.41 29.60 -16.91
C PRO A 114 -21.34 28.76 -17.78
N ALA A 115 -22.34 28.19 -17.13
CA ALA A 115 -23.49 27.57 -17.73
C ALA A 115 -24.37 28.64 -18.41
N VAL A 116 -24.81 28.32 -19.63
CA VAL A 116 -26.17 28.54 -20.15
C VAL A 116 -26.53 29.93 -20.71
N SER A 117 -26.84 29.87 -22.01
CA SER A 117 -27.86 30.60 -22.81
C SER A 117 -27.79 32.10 -23.03
#